data_AF-A0A6A5GJF4-F1
#
_entry.id   AF-A0A6A5GJF4-F1
#
_cell.length_a   1.000
_cell.length_b   1.000
_cell.length_c   1.000
_cell.angle_alpha   90.00
_cell.angle_beta   90.00
_cell.angle_gamma   90.00
#
_symmetry.space_group_name_H-M   'P 1'
#
loop_
_entity.id
_entity.type
_entity.pdbx_description
1 polymer ?
#
loop_
_entity_poly.entity_id
_entity_poly.type
_entity_poly.pdbx_seq_one_letter_code
_entity_poly.pdbx_strand_id
1 'polypeptide(L)'
;MIDWTSLPDQVFVRLLENCNFEAILNLRKVCTHFRNLIDDTPPPLKTSLDWLVLNVNPESVKITLTNVGSLFHEQCAIDYLKSEEGCLVAWKEHWQWRTKPAGGERWITVALRDLEIYMRLLGRSILPHLSIHYYFVPEENEFQEGFHRILETHSLRVEDLDLNISNTEQLLQILPNMTPGVLRQVTVAKQQMTEFQVDPVLDMDKVMALEQVRKLEELRIRGFEVSKPIREFYYPSRVVLQVKQVTLKDIWEMRRVQ
;
A
#
# COMPACT_ATOMS: atom_id res chain seq x y z
N MET A 1 -23.22 12.88 -32.48
CA MET A 1 -23.02 12.21 -31.17
C MET A 1 -22.59 10.79 -31.50
N ILE A 2 -21.39 10.38 -31.11
CA ILE A 2 -20.92 9.01 -31.38
C ILE A 2 -21.63 8.10 -30.37
N ASP A 3 -22.33 7.08 -30.86
CA ASP A 3 -22.86 6.02 -29.99
C ASP A 3 -21.72 5.08 -29.64
N TRP A 4 -21.10 5.33 -28.50
CA TRP A 4 -20.01 4.51 -27.99
C TRP A 4 -20.41 3.04 -27.85
N THR A 5 -21.67 2.73 -27.52
CA THR A 5 -22.12 1.33 -27.33
C THR A 5 -22.15 0.50 -28.62
N SER A 6 -22.02 1.16 -29.77
CA SER A 6 -21.94 0.50 -31.09
C SER A 6 -20.51 0.14 -31.53
N LEU A 7 -19.48 0.61 -30.81
CA LEU A 7 -18.08 0.33 -31.13
C LEU A 7 -17.66 -1.04 -30.59
N PRO A 8 -16.80 -1.79 -31.31
CA PRO A 8 -16.27 -3.07 -30.81
C PRO A 8 -15.41 -2.90 -29.56
N ASP A 9 -15.45 -3.89 -28.66
CA ASP A 9 -14.63 -3.95 -27.43
C ASP A 9 -13.13 -3.72 -27.68
N GLN A 10 -12.62 -4.17 -28.84
CA GLN A 10 -11.22 -3.97 -29.23
C GLN A 10 -10.82 -2.50 -29.37
N VAL A 11 -11.76 -1.62 -29.76
CA VAL A 11 -11.54 -0.17 -29.80
C VAL A 11 -11.42 0.37 -28.38
N PHE A 12 -12.26 -0.12 -27.47
CA PHE A 12 -12.24 0.29 -26.07
C PHE A 12 -10.99 -0.18 -25.33
N VAL A 13 -10.56 -1.41 -25.54
CA VAL A 13 -9.29 -1.91 -24.98
C VAL A 13 -8.13 -1.02 -25.42
N ARG A 14 -8.05 -0.67 -26.70
CA ARG A 14 -7.02 0.26 -27.21
C ARG A 14 -7.11 1.65 -26.61
N LEU A 15 -8.31 2.15 -26.33
CA LEU A 15 -8.48 3.43 -25.65
C LEU A 15 -7.98 3.35 -24.20
N LEU A 16 -8.37 2.30 -23.48
CA LEU A 16 -7.97 2.05 -22.10
C LEU A 16 -6.45 1.87 -21.94
N GLU A 17 -5.78 1.26 -22.93
CA GLU A 17 -4.31 1.16 -22.98
C GLU A 17 -3.58 2.52 -23.03
N ASN A 18 -4.29 3.60 -23.37
CA ASN A 18 -3.78 4.97 -23.41
C ASN A 18 -4.32 5.85 -22.26
N CYS A 19 -5.15 5.29 -21.38
CA CYS A 19 -5.69 6.01 -20.23
C CYS A 19 -4.76 5.88 -19.02
N ASN A 20 -4.64 6.97 -18.23
CA ASN A 20 -4.05 6.89 -16.91
C ASN A 20 -5.00 6.19 -15.91
N PHE A 21 -4.47 5.86 -14.73
CA PHE A 21 -5.24 5.15 -13.70
C PHE A 21 -6.54 5.89 -13.31
N GLU A 22 -6.48 7.23 -13.18
CA GLU A 22 -7.65 8.05 -12.88
C GLU A 22 -8.71 8.00 -13.98
N ALA A 23 -8.31 8.13 -15.25
CA ALA A 23 -9.23 8.04 -16.38
C ALA A 23 -9.91 6.68 -16.46
N ILE A 24 -9.20 5.59 -16.17
CA ILE A 24 -9.78 4.23 -16.11
C ILE A 24 -10.84 4.17 -14.99
N LEU A 25 -10.56 4.71 -13.80
CA LEU A 25 -11.53 4.76 -12.70
C LEU A 25 -12.77 5.60 -13.03
N ASN A 26 -12.59 6.70 -13.76
CA ASN A 26 -13.71 7.53 -14.21
C ASN A 26 -14.54 6.81 -15.27
N LEU A 27 -13.93 6.17 -16.26
CA LEU A 27 -14.62 5.39 -17.30
C LEU A 27 -15.43 4.24 -16.68
N ARG A 28 -14.88 3.56 -15.67
CA ARG A 28 -15.58 2.50 -14.91
C ARG A 28 -16.88 2.97 -14.26
N LYS A 29 -17.02 4.28 -14.01
CA LYS A 29 -18.23 4.89 -13.42
C LYS A 29 -19.26 5.34 -14.47
N VAL A 30 -18.89 5.45 -15.75
CA VAL A 30 -19.75 6.01 -16.82
C VAL A 30 -20.93 5.10 -17.14
N CYS A 31 -20.70 3.81 -17.43
CA CYS A 31 -21.78 2.86 -17.73
C CYS A 31 -21.42 1.43 -17.31
N THR A 32 -22.43 0.55 -17.30
CA THR A 32 -22.26 -0.87 -16.94
C THR A 32 -21.36 -1.62 -17.92
N HIS A 33 -21.43 -1.31 -19.21
CA HIS A 33 -20.58 -1.94 -20.22
C HIS A 33 -19.09 -1.64 -19.99
N PHE A 34 -18.72 -0.36 -19.78
CA PHE A 34 -17.34 0.01 -19.43
C PHE A 34 -16.87 -0.65 -18.15
N ARG A 35 -17.74 -0.68 -17.13
CA ARG A 35 -17.42 -1.31 -15.85
C ARG A 35 -17.06 -2.79 -16.03
N ASN A 36 -17.93 -3.54 -16.70
CA ASN A 36 -17.70 -4.97 -16.93
C ASN A 36 -16.45 -5.18 -17.78
N LEU A 37 -16.28 -4.41 -18.87
CA LEU A 37 -15.10 -4.51 -19.73
C LEU A 37 -13.79 -4.30 -18.96
N ILE A 38 -13.73 -3.26 -18.12
CA ILE A 38 -12.58 -2.91 -17.29
C ILE A 38 -12.34 -3.96 -16.19
N ASP A 39 -13.40 -4.48 -15.58
CA ASP A 39 -13.29 -5.45 -14.48
C ASP A 39 -12.90 -6.86 -14.99
N ASP A 40 -13.46 -7.28 -16.12
CA ASP A 40 -13.24 -8.60 -16.72
C ASP A 40 -11.92 -8.66 -17.52
N THR A 41 -11.53 -7.51 -18.10
CA THR A 41 -10.30 -7.37 -18.91
C THR A 41 -9.56 -6.10 -18.49
N PRO A 42 -8.93 -6.09 -17.31
CA PRO A 42 -8.14 -4.94 -16.87
C PRO A 42 -7.08 -4.63 -17.93
N PRO A 43 -7.04 -3.39 -18.46
CA PRO A 43 -6.08 -3.03 -19.48
C PRO A 43 -4.66 -3.17 -18.91
N PRO A 44 -3.67 -3.60 -19.72
CA PRO A 44 -2.28 -3.52 -19.30
C PRO A 44 -1.96 -2.04 -19.04
N LEU A 45 -1.83 -1.67 -17.77
CA LEU A 45 -1.55 -0.30 -17.38
C LEU A 45 -0.15 0.07 -17.90
N LYS A 46 -0.12 0.91 -18.94
CA LYS A 46 1.12 1.56 -19.40
C LYS A 46 1.53 2.72 -18.48
N THR A 47 0.59 3.26 -17.71
CA THR A 47 0.74 4.40 -16.80
C THR A 47 0.84 3.89 -15.35
N SER A 48 2.00 3.98 -14.70
CA SER A 48 2.52 5.16 -13.96
C SER A 48 1.73 5.53 -12.71
N LEU A 49 1.03 4.58 -12.08
CA LEU A 49 0.80 4.76 -10.64
C LEU A 49 2.14 4.55 -9.96
N ASP A 50 2.74 5.64 -9.51
CA ASP A 50 4.04 5.59 -8.86
C ASP A 50 3.87 5.29 -7.37
N TRP A 51 2.82 5.86 -6.74
CA TRP A 51 2.59 5.74 -5.30
C TRP A 51 1.13 5.37 -5.00
N LEU A 52 0.96 4.34 -4.16
CA LEU A 52 -0.27 4.05 -3.44
C LEU A 52 -0.03 4.26 -1.96
N VAL A 53 -0.75 5.19 -1.34
CA VAL A 53 -0.63 5.47 0.10
C VAL A 53 -1.96 5.24 0.80
N LEU A 54 -1.93 4.39 1.82
CA LEU A 54 -3.06 4.06 2.69
C LEU A 54 -2.82 4.71 4.06
N ASN A 55 -3.65 5.67 4.45
CA ASN A 55 -3.63 6.23 5.80
C ASN A 55 -4.87 5.76 6.55
N VAL A 56 -4.67 4.99 7.61
CA VAL A 56 -5.75 4.34 8.36
C VAL A 56 -5.83 5.00 9.74
N ASN A 57 -6.95 5.66 10.00
CA ASN A 57 -7.30 6.32 11.26
C ASN A 57 -8.51 5.63 11.90
N PRO A 58 -8.80 5.86 13.19
CA PRO A 58 -9.96 5.26 13.86
C PRO A 58 -11.30 5.52 13.16
N GLU A 59 -11.45 6.70 12.55
CA GLU A 59 -12.71 7.17 11.98
C GLU A 59 -12.60 7.52 10.50
N SER A 60 -11.47 7.20 9.87
CA SER A 60 -11.30 7.40 8.44
C SER A 60 -10.25 6.50 7.82
N VAL A 61 -10.46 6.18 6.55
CA VAL A 61 -9.41 5.61 5.69
C VAL A 61 -9.18 6.58 4.56
N LYS A 62 -7.93 6.92 4.27
CA LYS A 62 -7.57 7.73 3.12
C LYS A 62 -6.74 6.90 2.15
N ILE A 63 -7.19 6.84 0.91
CA ILE A 63 -6.45 6.22 -0.19
C ILE A 63 -5.95 7.34 -1.09
N THR A 64 -4.64 7.37 -1.33
CA THR A 64 -3.99 8.33 -2.22
C THR A 64 -3.29 7.59 -3.34
N LEU A 65 -3.56 8.02 -4.57
CA LEU A 65 -2.99 7.53 -5.81
C LEU A 65 -2.22 8.68 -6.45
N THR A 66 -0.91 8.50 -6.69
CA THR A 66 -0.07 9.55 -7.27
C THR A 66 0.66 9.05 -8.51
N ASN A 67 0.62 9.86 -9.56
CA ASN A 67 1.43 9.73 -10.75
C ASN A 67 2.43 10.90 -10.79
N VAL A 68 3.70 10.61 -10.50
CA VAL A 68 4.80 11.57 -10.44
C VAL A 68 5.40 11.80 -11.83
N GLY A 69 5.28 10.82 -12.73
CA GLY A 69 5.77 10.90 -14.11
C GLY A 69 5.03 11.87 -15.05
N SER A 70 3.91 12.46 -14.64
CA SER A 70 3.16 13.44 -15.43
C SER A 70 3.69 14.87 -15.27
N LEU A 71 3.59 15.69 -16.34
CA LEU A 71 4.00 17.12 -16.36
C LEU A 71 3.33 17.96 -15.25
N PHE A 72 2.24 17.46 -14.69
CA PHE A 72 1.57 17.95 -13.49
C PHE A 72 1.55 16.80 -12.50
N HIS A 73 1.92 17.02 -11.24
CA HIS A 73 1.78 15.99 -10.21
C HIS A 73 0.28 15.71 -10.03
N GLU A 74 -0.20 14.61 -10.60
CA GLU A 74 -1.60 14.21 -10.48
C GLU A 74 -1.73 13.36 -9.23
N GLN A 75 -2.40 13.92 -8.22
CA GLN A 75 -2.71 13.24 -6.97
C GLN A 75 -4.23 13.12 -6.84
N CYS A 76 -4.72 11.88 -6.83
CA CYS A 76 -6.09 11.58 -6.46
C CYS A 76 -6.10 11.11 -5.01
N ALA A 77 -6.82 11.83 -4.14
CA ALA A 77 -7.00 11.45 -2.74
C ALA A 77 -8.49 11.29 -2.45
N ILE A 78 -8.84 10.14 -1.88
CA ILE A 78 -10.21 9.81 -1.47
C ILE A 78 -10.18 9.48 0.01
N ASP A 79 -11.00 10.20 0.76
CA ASP A 79 -11.18 10.04 2.19
C ASP A 79 -12.53 9.35 2.44
N TYR A 80 -12.51 8.19 3.09
CA TYR A 80 -13.67 7.44 3.52
C TYR A 80 -13.88 7.71 5.00
N LEU A 81 -14.81 8.60 5.30
CA LEU A 81 -15.05 9.13 6.65
C LEU A 81 -16.20 8.39 7.32
N LYS A 82 -16.06 8.06 8.59
CA LYS A 82 -17.14 7.63 9.46
C LYS A 82 -18.18 8.76 9.59
N SER A 83 -19.45 8.39 9.53
CA SER A 83 -20.60 9.29 9.69
C SER A 83 -21.72 8.56 10.43
N GLU A 84 -22.66 9.31 11.00
CA GLU A 84 -23.87 8.74 11.63
C GLU A 84 -24.69 7.91 10.63
N GLU A 85 -24.73 8.33 9.36
CA GLU A 85 -25.42 7.63 8.26
C GLU A 85 -24.51 6.61 7.54
N GLY A 86 -23.44 6.14 8.19
CA GLY A 86 -22.49 5.18 7.62
C GLY A 86 -21.20 5.84 7.14
N CYS A 87 -21.01 5.93 5.82
CA CYS A 87 -19.78 6.44 5.21
C CYS A 87 -20.04 7.70 4.39
N LEU A 88 -19.21 8.72 4.64
CA LEU A 88 -19.11 9.90 3.79
C LEU A 88 -17.81 9.82 2.99
N VAL A 89 -17.92 9.73 1.67
CA VAL A 89 -16.77 9.71 0.77
C VAL A 89 -16.46 11.15 0.37
N ALA A 90 -15.23 11.59 0.61
CA ALA A 90 -14.74 12.91 0.28
C ALA A 90 -13.59 12.85 -0.71
N TRP A 91 -13.56 13.77 -1.68
CA TRP A 91 -12.50 13.89 -2.66
C TRP A 91 -12.31 15.35 -3.05
N LYS A 92 -11.18 15.65 -3.69
CA LYS A 92 -10.87 16.99 -4.19
C LYS A 92 -11.18 17.08 -5.69
N GLU A 93 -11.93 18.08 -6.08
CA GLU A 93 -12.27 18.38 -7.46
C GLU A 93 -12.07 19.89 -7.69
N HIS A 94 -11.25 20.27 -8.66
CA HIS A 94 -10.92 21.68 -8.95
C HIS A 94 -10.53 22.50 -7.70
N TRP A 95 -9.70 21.91 -6.84
CA TRP A 95 -9.26 22.50 -5.56
C TRP A 95 -10.33 22.63 -4.47
N GLN A 96 -11.55 22.17 -4.72
CA GLN A 96 -12.64 22.17 -3.75
C GLN A 96 -12.91 20.76 -3.23
N TRP A 97 -13.26 20.67 -1.96
CA TRP A 97 -13.72 19.41 -1.37
C TRP A 97 -15.15 19.13 -1.78
N ARG A 98 -15.37 17.92 -2.29
CA ARG A 98 -16.67 17.34 -2.56
C ARG A 98 -16.89 16.19 -1.60
N THR A 99 -18.15 15.95 -1.25
CA THR A 99 -18.54 14.81 -0.42
C THR A 99 -19.78 14.14 -0.99
N LYS A 100 -19.93 12.84 -0.72
CA LYS A 100 -21.10 12.06 -1.10
C LYS A 100 -21.32 10.94 -0.06
N PRO A 101 -22.56 10.72 0.42
CA PRO A 101 -22.88 9.57 1.26
C PRO A 101 -22.82 8.26 0.46
N ALA A 102 -22.30 7.21 1.09
CA ALA A 102 -22.23 5.85 0.54
C ALA A 102 -23.29 4.90 1.13
N GLY A 103 -24.53 5.39 1.23
CA GLY A 103 -25.73 4.55 1.40
C GLY A 103 -25.79 3.69 2.66
N GLY A 104 -25.44 4.22 3.84
CA GLY A 104 -25.54 3.48 5.11
C GLY A 104 -24.38 2.53 5.40
N GLU A 105 -23.50 2.29 4.44
CA GLU A 105 -22.40 1.33 4.58
C GLU A 105 -21.27 1.88 5.46
N ARG A 106 -20.54 1.00 6.15
CA ARG A 106 -19.41 1.41 6.99
C ARG A 106 -18.23 1.87 6.12
N TRP A 107 -17.51 2.90 6.57
CA TRP A 107 -16.41 3.52 5.81
C TRP A 107 -15.27 2.54 5.49
N ILE A 108 -14.96 1.62 6.40
CA ILE A 108 -13.96 0.56 6.17
C ILE A 108 -14.40 -0.35 5.03
N THR A 109 -15.67 -0.77 5.02
CA THR A 109 -16.23 -1.65 3.99
C THR A 109 -16.19 -0.99 2.60
N VAL A 110 -16.52 0.30 2.53
CA VAL A 110 -16.46 1.07 1.28
C VAL A 110 -15.00 1.24 0.82
N ALA A 111 -14.09 1.61 1.74
CA ALA A 111 -12.68 1.78 1.44
C ALA A 111 -12.01 0.49 0.93
N LEU A 112 -12.26 -0.65 1.59
CA LEU A 112 -11.71 -1.95 1.19
C LEU A 112 -12.22 -2.41 -0.19
N ARG A 113 -13.50 -2.17 -0.49
CA ARG A 113 -14.09 -2.49 -1.80
C ARG A 113 -13.43 -1.70 -2.93
N ASP A 114 -13.25 -0.40 -2.72
CA ASP A 114 -12.59 0.45 -3.70
C ASP A 114 -11.10 0.09 -3.83
N LEU A 115 -10.43 -0.21 -2.72
CA LEU A 115 -9.04 -0.69 -2.73
C LEU A 115 -8.89 -2.00 -3.50
N GLU A 116 -9.80 -2.95 -3.34
CA GLU A 116 -9.80 -4.20 -4.10
C GLU A 116 -9.92 -3.95 -5.60
N ILE A 117 -10.78 -3.00 -6.01
CA ILE A 117 -10.87 -2.57 -7.41
C ILE A 117 -9.52 -2.01 -7.87
N TYR A 118 -8.89 -1.14 -7.08
CA TYR A 118 -7.59 -0.57 -7.43
C TYR A 118 -6.52 -1.64 -7.59
N MET A 119 -6.46 -2.61 -6.68
CA MET A 119 -5.52 -3.72 -6.73
C MET A 119 -5.75 -4.63 -7.94
N ARG A 120 -7.01 -4.91 -8.29
CA ARG A 120 -7.35 -5.65 -9.51
C ARG A 120 -6.90 -4.94 -10.78
N LEU A 121 -7.08 -3.62 -10.83
CA LEU A 121 -6.64 -2.80 -11.96
C LEU A 121 -5.12 -2.76 -12.07
N LEU A 122 -4.40 -2.69 -10.94
CA LEU A 122 -2.94 -2.81 -10.93
C LEU A 122 -2.49 -4.14 -11.54
N GLY A 123 -3.24 -5.22 -11.31
CA GLY A 123 -3.08 -6.49 -11.99
C GLY A 123 -1.64 -7.02 -11.84
N ARG A 124 -0.93 -7.18 -12.96
CA ARG A 124 0.48 -7.64 -12.99
C ARG A 124 1.50 -6.51 -13.07
N SER A 125 1.07 -5.27 -12.98
CA SER A 125 1.95 -4.09 -13.04
C SER A 125 2.84 -4.02 -11.81
N ILE A 126 4.04 -3.47 -11.98
CA ILE A 126 4.92 -3.17 -10.84
C ILE A 126 4.50 -1.80 -10.30
N LEU A 127 4.18 -1.74 -9.02
CA LEU A 127 3.94 -0.52 -8.27
C LEU A 127 5.28 -0.07 -7.66
N PRO A 128 5.82 1.11 -8.02
CA PRO A 128 7.09 1.57 -7.47
C PRO A 128 7.04 1.73 -5.94
N HIS A 129 6.02 2.41 -5.41
CA HIS A 129 5.90 2.67 -3.97
C HIS A 129 4.52 2.31 -3.41
N LEU A 130 4.51 1.48 -2.36
CA LEU A 130 3.34 1.25 -1.51
C LEU A 130 3.66 1.73 -0.10
N SER A 131 2.82 2.61 0.44
CA SER A 131 2.90 3.01 1.84
C SER A 131 1.62 2.73 2.60
N ILE A 132 1.76 2.19 3.81
CA ILE A 132 0.64 1.89 4.71
C ILE A 132 0.95 2.47 6.08
N HIS A 133 0.12 3.41 6.50
CA HIS A 133 0.28 4.11 7.77
C HIS A 133 -0.92 3.90 8.68
N TYR A 134 -0.71 3.22 9.80
CA TYR A 134 -1.70 3.09 10.88
C TYR A 134 -1.49 4.19 11.93
N TYR A 135 -2.54 4.95 12.23
CA TYR A 135 -2.52 6.05 13.20
C TYR A 135 -3.33 5.75 14.47
N PHE A 136 -3.60 4.49 14.75
CA PHE A 136 -4.23 4.02 16.01
C PHE A 136 -3.85 2.58 16.33
N VAL A 137 -3.83 2.22 17.60
CA VAL A 137 -3.54 0.86 18.06
C VAL A 137 -4.86 0.24 18.51
N PRO A 138 -5.60 -0.46 17.64
CA PRO A 138 -6.76 -1.21 18.08
C PRO A 138 -6.33 -2.61 18.52
N GLU A 139 -7.11 -3.22 19.41
CA GLU A 139 -7.02 -4.66 19.70
C GLU A 139 -7.44 -5.50 18.48
N GLU A 140 -8.35 -4.95 17.64
CA GLU A 140 -8.82 -5.52 16.39
C GLU A 140 -8.85 -4.46 15.28
N ASN A 141 -8.07 -4.64 14.22
CA ASN A 141 -8.02 -3.72 13.09
C ASN A 141 -8.78 -4.29 11.89
N GLU A 142 -10.08 -4.00 11.80
CA GLU A 142 -10.96 -4.49 10.72
C GLU A 142 -10.41 -4.15 9.32
N PHE A 143 -9.76 -2.99 9.17
CA PHE A 143 -9.12 -2.63 7.91
C PHE A 143 -7.92 -3.53 7.60
N GLN A 144 -7.08 -3.83 8.60
CA GLN A 144 -5.95 -4.74 8.44
C GLN A 144 -6.39 -6.15 8.05
N GLU A 145 -7.41 -6.69 8.72
CA GLU A 145 -7.98 -8.00 8.35
C GLU A 145 -8.54 -8.01 6.93
N GLY A 146 -9.30 -6.97 6.59
CA GLY A 146 -9.84 -6.81 5.24
C GLY A 146 -8.75 -6.69 4.19
N PHE A 147 -7.71 -5.90 4.46
CA PHE A 147 -6.58 -5.73 3.57
C PHE A 147 -5.77 -7.01 3.41
N HIS A 148 -5.57 -7.77 4.49
CA HIS A 148 -4.93 -9.07 4.44
C HIS A 148 -5.68 -10.03 3.51
N ARG A 149 -7.01 -10.10 3.60
CA ARG A 149 -7.85 -10.90 2.67
C ARG A 149 -7.70 -10.46 1.20
N ILE A 150 -7.56 -9.16 0.95
CA ILE A 150 -7.31 -8.66 -0.41
C ILE A 150 -5.92 -9.12 -0.89
N LEU A 151 -4.90 -9.06 -0.02
CA LEU A 151 -3.54 -9.51 -0.34
C LEU A 151 -3.45 -11.03 -0.60
N GLU A 152 -4.24 -11.84 0.10
CA GLU A 152 -4.32 -13.30 -0.13
C GLU A 152 -4.85 -13.64 -1.54
N THR A 153 -5.70 -12.77 -2.09
CA THR A 153 -6.30 -12.95 -3.43
C THR A 153 -5.53 -12.23 -4.53
N HIS A 154 -4.75 -11.20 -4.18
CA HIS A 154 -4.03 -10.35 -5.11
C HIS A 154 -2.59 -10.13 -4.64
N SER A 155 -1.64 -10.88 -5.22
CA SER A 155 -0.22 -10.61 -4.97
C SER A 155 0.20 -9.29 -5.59
N LEU A 156 0.80 -8.41 -4.78
CA LEU A 156 1.34 -7.15 -5.27
C LEU A 156 2.79 -7.29 -5.69
N ARG A 157 3.12 -6.62 -6.79
CA ARG A 157 4.49 -6.46 -7.29
C ARG A 157 4.94 -5.05 -6.91
N VAL A 158 5.55 -4.92 -5.74
CA VAL A 158 5.98 -3.62 -5.19
C VAL A 158 7.50 -3.56 -5.20
N GLU A 159 8.10 -2.42 -5.56
CA GLU A 159 9.55 -2.22 -5.45
C GLU A 159 9.98 -1.71 -4.08
N ASP A 160 9.25 -0.73 -3.54
CA ASP A 160 9.48 -0.11 -2.23
C ASP A 160 8.22 -0.13 -1.36
N LEU A 161 8.37 -0.72 -0.18
CA LEU A 161 7.31 -0.88 0.82
C LEU A 161 7.63 -0.07 2.07
N ASP A 162 6.82 0.94 2.37
CA ASP A 162 6.90 1.72 3.61
C ASP A 162 5.73 1.38 4.54
N LEU A 163 6.04 1.01 5.77
CA LEU A 163 5.07 0.55 6.76
C LEU A 163 5.25 1.32 8.06
N ASN A 164 4.15 1.90 8.55
CA ASN A 164 4.05 2.41 9.90
C ASN A 164 3.11 1.51 10.72
N ILE A 165 3.68 0.66 11.58
CA ILE A 165 3.04 -0.47 12.25
C ILE A 165 3.36 -0.51 13.75
N SER A 166 2.66 -1.39 14.49
CA SER A 166 2.80 -1.54 15.94
C SER A 166 3.55 -2.79 16.40
N ASN A 167 3.54 -3.88 15.62
CA ASN A 167 4.09 -5.18 16.03
C ASN A 167 4.56 -6.05 14.84
N THR A 168 5.14 -7.21 15.17
CA THR A 168 5.66 -8.17 14.18
C THR A 168 4.53 -8.81 13.37
N GLU A 169 3.39 -9.09 14.00
CA GLU A 169 2.24 -9.75 13.36
C GLU A 169 1.70 -8.92 12.19
N GLN A 170 1.62 -7.60 12.34
CA GLN A 170 1.26 -6.68 11.26
C GLN A 170 2.22 -6.78 10.08
N LEU A 171 3.54 -6.80 10.35
CA LEU A 171 4.55 -6.96 9.30
C LEU A 171 4.37 -8.29 8.55
N LEU A 172 4.14 -9.38 9.29
CA LEU A 172 3.98 -10.72 8.74
C LEU A 172 2.67 -10.93 7.99
N GLN A 173 1.65 -10.10 8.19
CA GLN A 173 0.42 -10.14 7.38
C GLN A 173 0.56 -9.44 6.02
N ILE A 174 1.54 -8.56 5.87
CA ILE A 174 1.72 -7.75 4.66
C ILE A 174 2.91 -8.27 3.83
N LEU A 175 4.09 -8.35 4.44
CA LEU A 175 5.35 -8.60 3.75
C LEU A 175 5.38 -9.91 2.94
N PRO A 176 4.82 -11.05 3.41
CA PRO A 176 4.81 -12.29 2.64
C PRO A 176 3.98 -12.25 1.36
N ASN A 177 3.07 -11.28 1.22
CA ASN A 177 2.21 -11.13 0.05
C ASN A 177 2.85 -10.29 -1.06
N MET A 178 4.08 -9.79 -0.84
CA MET A 178 4.86 -9.11 -1.86
C MET A 178 5.64 -10.12 -2.70
N THR A 179 5.75 -9.84 -4.00
CA THR A 179 6.45 -10.70 -4.95
C THR A 179 7.97 -10.72 -4.68
N PRO A 180 8.58 -11.88 -4.35
CA PRO A 180 10.01 -11.97 -4.12
C PRO A 180 10.83 -11.54 -5.35
N GLY A 181 11.88 -10.76 -5.15
CA GLY A 181 12.77 -10.28 -6.23
C GLY A 181 12.24 -9.11 -7.05
N VAL A 182 10.98 -8.72 -6.86
CA VAL A 182 10.50 -7.38 -7.26
C VAL A 182 10.66 -6.40 -6.10
N LEU A 183 10.38 -6.85 -4.87
CA LEU A 183 10.59 -6.04 -3.67
C LEU A 183 12.08 -5.80 -3.43
N ARG A 184 12.49 -4.53 -3.53
CA ARG A 184 13.88 -4.08 -3.39
C ARG A 184 14.10 -3.43 -2.03
N GLN A 185 13.13 -2.67 -1.54
CA GLN A 185 13.28 -1.89 -0.32
C GLN A 185 12.09 -2.09 0.62
N VAL A 186 12.40 -2.18 1.91
CA VAL A 186 11.40 -2.21 2.98
C VAL A 186 11.80 -1.22 4.06
N THR A 187 10.91 -0.28 4.35
CA THR A 187 10.99 0.58 5.53
C THR A 187 9.88 0.21 6.50
N VAL A 188 10.27 -0.03 7.76
CA VAL A 188 9.37 -0.27 8.88
C VAL A 188 9.62 0.79 9.94
N ALA A 189 8.59 1.56 10.27
CA ALA A 189 8.63 2.56 11.32
C ALA A 189 7.61 2.23 12.41
N LYS A 190 7.98 2.51 13.66
CA LYS A 190 7.04 2.42 14.79
C LYS A 190 5.96 3.48 14.64
N GLN A 191 4.75 3.03 14.90
CA GLN A 191 3.58 3.85 15.06
C GLN A 191 3.73 4.86 16.20
N GLN A 192 3.72 6.14 15.82
CA GLN A 192 4.07 7.28 16.70
C GLN A 192 3.06 7.55 17.83
N MET A 193 1.89 6.91 17.86
CA MET A 193 0.85 7.17 18.87
C MET A 193 0.94 6.31 20.14
N THR A 194 1.93 5.43 20.26
CA THR A 194 2.13 4.67 21.50
C THR A 194 2.88 5.53 22.53
N GLU A 195 2.19 5.95 23.60
CA GLU A 195 2.78 6.66 24.76
C GLU A 195 3.76 5.80 25.58
N PHE A 196 4.05 4.57 25.15
CA PHE A 196 4.94 3.67 25.89
C PHE A 196 6.41 4.10 25.78
N GLN A 197 7.04 4.24 26.94
CA GLN A 197 8.46 4.59 27.11
C GLN A 197 9.44 3.52 26.61
N VAL A 198 8.94 2.36 26.17
CA VAL A 198 9.75 1.24 25.67
C VAL A 198 9.43 1.02 24.20
N ASP A 199 10.48 0.95 23.37
CA ASP A 199 10.33 0.58 21.97
C ASP A 199 9.95 -0.90 21.88
N PRO A 200 8.89 -1.25 21.13
CA PRO A 200 8.49 -2.62 20.90
C PRO A 200 9.60 -3.39 20.18
N VAL A 201 9.63 -4.70 20.39
CA VAL A 201 10.61 -5.60 19.78
C VAL A 201 9.98 -6.24 18.54
N LEU A 202 10.66 -6.15 17.40
CA LEU A 202 10.36 -6.95 16.22
C LEU A 202 11.06 -8.31 16.30
N ASP A 203 10.29 -9.37 16.15
CA ASP A 203 10.79 -10.74 16.06
C ASP A 203 11.38 -10.98 14.66
N MET A 204 12.70 -10.79 14.58
CA MET A 204 13.45 -10.93 13.34
C MET A 204 13.73 -12.38 12.95
N ASP A 205 13.50 -13.37 13.82
CA ASP A 205 13.62 -14.78 13.43
C ASP A 205 12.60 -15.12 12.34
N LYS A 206 11.34 -14.69 12.54
CA LYS A 206 10.26 -14.89 11.58
C LYS A 206 10.45 -14.04 10.33
N VAL A 207 10.80 -12.76 10.50
CA VAL A 207 10.94 -11.82 9.38
C VAL A 207 12.07 -12.24 8.44
N MET A 208 13.24 -12.58 8.99
CA MET A 208 14.40 -12.98 8.17
C MET A 208 14.26 -14.36 7.52
N ALA A 209 13.30 -15.18 7.97
CA ALA A 209 12.99 -16.45 7.33
C ALA A 209 12.25 -16.29 5.98
N LEU A 210 11.63 -15.13 5.74
CA LEU A 210 10.86 -14.84 4.53
C LEU A 210 11.75 -14.75 3.29
N GLU A 211 11.32 -15.35 2.18
CA GLU A 211 12.04 -15.30 0.90
C GLU A 211 12.20 -13.85 0.40
N GLN A 212 11.18 -13.02 0.61
CA GLN A 212 11.15 -11.61 0.24
C GLN A 212 12.33 -10.86 0.86
N VAL A 213 12.62 -11.10 2.14
CA VAL A 213 13.67 -10.41 2.89
C VAL A 213 15.07 -10.78 2.40
N ARG A 214 15.24 -12.01 1.91
CA ARG A 214 16.54 -12.49 1.42
C ARG A 214 17.00 -11.82 0.12
N LYS A 215 16.07 -11.21 -0.62
CA LYS A 215 16.33 -10.55 -1.91
C LYS A 215 16.30 -9.02 -1.83
N LEU A 216 16.15 -8.45 -0.63
CA LEU A 216 16.12 -7.00 -0.45
C LEU A 216 17.48 -6.36 -0.74
N GLU A 217 17.43 -5.17 -1.31
CA GLU A 217 18.58 -4.28 -1.41
C GLU A 217 18.72 -3.45 -0.14
N GLU A 218 17.61 -2.93 0.40
CA GLU A 218 17.62 -2.16 1.65
C GLU A 218 16.51 -2.59 2.61
N LEU A 219 16.88 -2.83 3.87
CA LEU A 219 15.95 -2.97 4.99
C LEU A 219 16.21 -1.86 6.01
N ARG A 220 15.17 -1.09 6.33
CA ARG A 220 15.23 0.00 7.30
C ARG A 220 14.20 -0.20 8.38
N ILE A 221 14.63 -0.18 9.63
CA ILE A 221 13.77 -0.32 10.81
C ILE A 221 14.00 0.87 11.75
N ARG A 222 12.93 1.60 12.08
CA ARG A 222 12.96 2.81 12.92
C ARG A 222 11.98 2.69 14.09
N GLY A 223 12.41 3.12 15.27
CA GLY A 223 11.56 3.10 16.48
C GLY A 223 11.23 1.70 17.03
N PHE A 224 11.90 0.65 16.57
CA PHE A 224 11.77 -0.71 17.12
C PHE A 224 13.13 -1.20 17.63
N GLU A 225 13.10 -2.00 18.69
CA GLU A 225 14.18 -2.94 18.96
C GLU A 225 14.04 -4.15 18.04
N VAL A 226 15.15 -4.83 17.75
CA VAL A 226 15.16 -6.06 16.96
C VAL A 226 15.65 -7.23 17.81
N SER A 227 15.01 -8.40 17.68
CA SER A 227 15.35 -9.58 18.50
C SER A 227 16.71 -10.21 18.17
N LYS A 228 17.31 -9.85 17.04
CA LYS A 228 18.59 -10.40 16.55
C LYS A 228 19.75 -9.40 16.70
N PRO A 229 20.98 -9.88 16.92
CA PRO A 229 22.17 -9.03 16.85
C PRO A 229 22.42 -8.56 15.41
N ILE A 230 23.01 -7.37 15.25
CA ILE A 230 23.22 -6.68 13.96
C ILE A 230 23.94 -7.57 12.92
N ARG A 231 24.88 -8.41 13.36
CA ARG A 231 25.64 -9.33 12.49
C ARG A 231 24.79 -10.38 11.77
N GLU A 232 23.60 -10.67 12.28
CA GLU A 232 22.70 -11.65 11.67
C GLU A 232 21.87 -11.05 10.52
N PHE A 233 21.98 -9.75 10.26
CA PHE A 233 21.32 -9.06 9.16
C PHE A 233 22.19 -9.03 7.90
N TYR A 234 22.54 -10.21 7.40
CA TYR A 234 23.51 -10.37 6.29
C TYR A 234 22.90 -10.50 4.90
N TYR A 235 21.57 -10.69 4.78
CA TYR A 235 20.96 -10.85 3.45
C TYR A 235 20.79 -9.52 2.70
N PRO A 236 20.20 -8.46 3.30
CA PRO A 236 20.01 -7.21 2.56
C PRO A 236 21.35 -6.53 2.28
N SER A 237 21.51 -5.93 1.11
CA SER A 237 22.74 -5.22 0.75
C SER A 237 23.03 -4.04 1.69
N ARG A 238 21.98 -3.42 2.22
CA ARG A 238 22.04 -2.33 3.19
C ARG A 238 21.01 -2.53 4.27
N VAL A 239 21.43 -2.34 5.52
CA VAL A 239 20.56 -2.45 6.69
C VAL A 239 20.71 -1.18 7.52
N VAL A 240 19.59 -0.57 7.88
CA VAL A 240 19.54 0.63 8.72
C VAL A 240 18.66 0.35 9.93
N LEU A 241 19.28 0.27 11.10
CA LEU A 241 18.60 -0.01 12.38
C LEU A 241 18.80 1.16 13.35
N GLN A 242 17.80 1.41 14.18
CA GLN A 242 17.96 2.20 15.39
C GLN A 242 18.28 1.25 16.55
N VAL A 243 19.41 1.47 17.23
CA VAL A 243 19.82 0.67 18.39
C VAL A 243 20.07 1.57 19.59
N LYS A 244 19.67 1.14 20.78
CA LYS A 244 19.83 1.93 22.02
C LYS A 244 21.28 2.18 22.37
N GLN A 245 22.14 1.18 22.16
CA GLN A 245 23.57 1.26 22.41
C GLN A 245 24.32 0.43 21.38
N VAL A 246 25.47 0.95 20.93
CA VAL A 246 26.43 0.22 20.12
C VAL A 246 27.65 -0.05 20.99
N THR A 247 28.04 -1.31 21.14
CA THR A 247 29.26 -1.70 21.84
C THR A 247 30.45 -1.74 20.90
N LEU A 248 31.67 -1.68 21.44
CA LEU A 248 32.89 -1.89 20.65
C LEU A 248 32.85 -3.25 19.93
N LYS A 249 32.34 -4.30 20.57
CA LYS A 249 32.20 -5.62 19.96
C LYS A 249 31.36 -5.57 18.68
N ASP A 250 30.24 -4.85 18.70
CA ASP A 250 29.36 -4.70 17.53
C ASP A 250 30.10 -4.02 16.37
N ILE A 251 30.89 -2.98 16.63
CA ILE A 251 31.70 -2.28 15.61
C ILE A 251 32.75 -3.21 15.00
N TRP A 252 33.44 -3.99 15.84
CA TRP A 252 34.46 -4.93 15.39
C TRP A 252 33.87 -6.08 14.57
N GLU A 253 32.69 -6.56 14.95
CA GLU A 253 31.98 -7.60 14.20
C GLU A 253 31.49 -7.07 12.84
N MET A 254 31.00 -5.83 12.76
CA MET A 254 30.60 -5.21 11.47
C MET A 254 31.76 -5.04 10.48
N ARG A 255 32.98 -4.77 10.96
CA ARG A 255 34.18 -4.64 10.10
C ARG A 255 34.60 -5.94 9.41
N ARG A 256 34.13 -7.10 9.88
CA ARG A 256 34.50 -8.42 9.34
C ARG A 256 33.55 -8.94 8.26
N VAL A 257 32.43 -8.24 8.02
CA VAL A 257 31.38 -8.64 7.07
C VAL A 257 31.49 -7.89 5.73
N GLN A 258 32.52 -7.04 5.57
CA GLN A 258 32.88 -6.40 4.29
C GLN A 258 34.00 -7.14 3.57
#